data_AF-A0A6N9C2B2-F1
#
_entry.id   AF-A0A6N9C2B2-F1
#
_cell.length_a   1.000
_cell.length_b   1.000
_cell.length_c   1.000
_cell.angle_alpha   90.00
_cell.angle_beta   90.00
_cell.angle_gamma   90.00
#
_symmetry.space_group_name_H-M   'P 1'
#
loop_
_entity.id
_entity.type
_entity.pdbx_description
1 polymer ?
#
loop_
_entity_poly.entity_id
_entity_poly.type
_entity_poly.pdbx_seq_one_letter_code
_entity_poly.pdbx_strand_id
1 'polypeptide(L)'
;GDIVLRYRRLISQFGPTPYEVLDRYLDVYGADSLFPVVETELGRLAAVASEEIVFPEIARALALGGAEVLCHSSSEVASPALTPKNLAKRARAYENHVYLVSANTAGIVGIDLPAESVDRSSQIVNYEGRVLVEAAGGESMAAHTDINVDALRAYRSRPGMFNVFSRQRLALFGDVYANTEVCPPNGLLDGQGRVVPPLRGHFLSQQRETIGKLVERGVLV
;
A
#
# COMPACT_ATOMS: atom_id res chain seq x y z
N GLY A 1 18.44 18.26 -0.11
CA GLY A 1 17.22 18.17 -0.91
C GLY A 1 16.03 18.33 0.01
N ASP A 2 14.96 18.96 -0.48
CA ASP A 2 13.76 19.22 0.31
C ASP A 2 12.86 17.97 0.39
N ILE A 3 12.17 17.79 1.51
CA ILE A 3 11.20 16.70 1.67
C ILE A 3 9.88 17.12 1.03
N VAL A 4 9.55 16.51 -0.12
CA VAL A 4 8.33 16.85 -0.89
C VAL A 4 7.13 15.95 -0.56
N LEU A 5 7.36 14.76 0.02
CA LEU A 5 6.31 13.82 0.41
C LEU A 5 6.70 13.09 1.68
N ARG A 6 5.78 12.99 2.65
CA ARG A 6 5.92 12.13 3.83
C ARG A 6 4.69 11.24 3.94
N TYR A 7 4.90 9.94 3.82
CA TYR A 7 3.88 8.93 4.01
C TYR A 7 4.19 8.11 5.27
N ARG A 8 3.15 7.73 6.01
CA ARG A 8 3.25 6.84 7.17
C ARG A 8 2.35 5.65 6.93
N ARG A 9 2.91 4.45 7.08
CA ARG A 9 2.19 3.18 6.95
C ARG A 9 0.94 3.19 7.84
N LEU A 10 -0.23 3.00 7.24
CA LEU A 10 -1.56 2.99 7.84
C LEU A 10 -2.01 1.58 8.27
N ILE A 11 -1.48 0.52 7.66
CA ILE A 11 -1.89 -0.86 7.95
C ILE A 11 -0.68 -1.70 8.36
N SER A 12 -0.68 -2.19 9.60
CA SER A 12 0.38 -3.04 10.16
C SER A 12 -0.19 -4.01 11.20
N GLN A 13 0.40 -5.20 11.30
CA GLN A 13 0.01 -6.21 12.30
C GLN A 13 0.90 -6.22 13.54
N PHE A 14 2.08 -5.58 13.49
CA PHE A 14 3.10 -5.72 14.54
C PHE A 14 3.72 -4.41 15.00
N GLY A 15 3.07 -3.28 14.70
CA GLY A 15 3.56 -1.98 15.12
C GLY A 15 2.49 -0.90 14.99
N PRO A 16 2.61 0.18 15.76
CA PRO A 16 1.64 1.27 15.75
C PRO A 16 1.63 1.96 14.39
N THR A 17 0.44 2.32 13.92
CA THR A 17 0.21 3.10 12.72
C THR A 17 -0.56 4.37 13.07
N PRO A 18 -0.73 5.31 12.12
CA PRO A 18 -1.70 6.39 12.26
C PRO A 18 -3.11 5.93 12.64
N TYR A 19 -3.53 4.72 12.25
CA TYR A 19 -4.88 4.23 12.54
C TYR A 19 -5.14 4.02 14.05
N GLU A 20 -4.14 3.55 14.80
CA GLU A 20 -4.23 3.34 16.24
C GLU A 20 -4.27 4.66 17.05
N VAL A 21 -3.97 5.79 16.43
CA VAL A 21 -4.01 7.13 17.03
C VAL A 21 -4.67 8.14 16.10
N LEU A 22 -5.66 7.69 15.31
CA LEU A 22 -6.22 8.39 14.17
C LEU A 22 -6.66 9.82 14.49
N ASP A 23 -7.42 10.03 15.58
CA ASP A 23 -7.91 11.36 15.94
C ASP A 23 -6.74 12.32 16.18
N ARG A 24 -5.78 11.88 16.99
CA ARG A 24 -4.58 12.66 17.29
C ARG A 24 -3.70 12.87 16.05
N TYR A 25 -3.65 11.89 15.17
CA TYR A 25 -2.91 11.97 13.91
C TYR A 25 -3.51 13.04 13.00
N LEU A 26 -4.84 13.03 12.84
CA LEU A 26 -5.59 14.00 12.05
C LEU A 26 -5.48 15.41 12.63
N ASP A 27 -5.49 15.57 13.96
CA ASP A 27 -5.28 16.87 14.62
C ASP A 27 -3.92 17.49 14.29
N VAL A 28 -2.88 16.67 14.18
CA VAL A 28 -1.49 17.13 14.00
C VAL A 28 -1.12 17.27 12.53
N TYR A 29 -1.59 16.36 11.67
CA TYR A 29 -1.14 16.26 10.28
C TYR A 29 -2.23 16.51 9.24
N GLY A 30 -3.51 16.57 9.65
CA GLY A 30 -4.65 16.74 8.75
C GLY A 30 -5.01 15.49 7.95
N ALA A 31 -6.22 15.48 7.38
CA ALA A 31 -6.76 14.35 6.62
C ALA A 31 -5.95 14.03 5.34
N ASP A 32 -5.43 15.07 4.68
CA ASP A 32 -4.64 14.93 3.45
C ASP A 32 -3.33 14.15 3.65
N SER A 33 -2.92 13.95 4.91
CA SER A 33 -1.72 13.17 5.26
C SER A 33 -1.92 11.66 5.26
N LEU A 34 -3.15 11.15 5.12
CA LEU A 34 -3.43 9.72 5.04
C LEU A 34 -3.08 9.15 3.66
N PHE A 35 -3.50 9.82 2.60
CA PHE A 35 -3.29 9.38 1.21
C PHE A 35 -2.60 10.46 0.36
N PRO A 36 -1.41 10.95 0.77
CA PRO A 36 -0.77 12.08 0.13
C PRO A 36 -0.25 11.71 -1.27
N VAL A 37 -0.50 12.60 -2.23
CA VAL A 37 0.03 12.53 -3.60
C VAL A 37 0.79 13.82 -3.86
N VAL A 38 2.06 13.71 -4.27
CA VAL A 38 2.89 14.87 -4.61
C VAL A 38 2.94 15.07 -6.12
N GLU A 39 2.77 16.32 -6.56
CA GLU A 39 3.00 16.71 -7.95
C GLU A 39 4.48 17.06 -8.16
N THR A 40 5.08 16.51 -9.20
CA THR A 40 6.47 16.74 -9.56
C THR A 40 6.60 16.87 -11.08
N GLU A 41 7.76 17.31 -11.56
CA GLU A 41 8.08 17.30 -13.00
C GLU A 41 8.07 15.89 -13.61
N LEU A 42 8.19 14.85 -12.79
CA LEU A 42 8.13 13.44 -13.20
C LEU A 42 6.69 12.88 -13.22
N GLY A 43 5.70 13.70 -12.88
CA GLY A 43 4.30 13.30 -12.70
C GLY A 43 3.87 13.26 -11.23
N ARG A 44 2.70 12.67 -10.98
CA ARG A 44 2.09 12.61 -9.64
C ARG A 44 2.47 11.32 -8.92
N LEU A 45 3.26 11.44 -7.86
CA LEU A 45 3.85 10.32 -7.13
C LEU A 45 3.15 10.09 -5.80
N ALA A 46 3.00 8.83 -5.41
CA ALA A 46 2.53 8.44 -4.08
C ALA A 46 3.31 7.25 -3.53
N ALA A 47 3.44 7.16 -2.22
CA ALA A 47 4.16 6.06 -1.57
C ALA A 47 3.19 4.98 -1.06
N VAL A 48 3.62 3.72 -1.15
CA VAL A 48 2.94 2.56 -0.54
C VAL A 48 3.96 1.77 0.27
N ALA A 49 3.68 1.44 1.53
CA ALA A 49 4.65 0.78 2.40
C ALA A 49 4.43 -0.73 2.48
N SER A 50 5.34 -1.49 1.89
CA SER A 50 5.52 -2.93 2.03
C SER A 50 4.21 -3.73 1.89
N GLU A 51 3.64 -4.21 2.98
CA GLU A 51 2.48 -5.08 2.92
C GLU A 51 1.20 -4.35 2.52
N GLU A 52 1.16 -3.03 2.60
CA GLU A 52 -0.01 -2.25 2.19
C GLU A 52 -0.39 -2.47 0.73
N ILE A 53 0.53 -2.93 -0.11
CA ILE A 53 0.22 -3.24 -1.51
C ILE A 53 -0.84 -4.35 -1.66
N VAL A 54 -0.96 -5.25 -0.68
CA VAL A 54 -1.98 -6.32 -0.74
C VAL A 54 -3.38 -5.80 -0.45
N PHE A 55 -3.52 -4.60 0.13
CA PHE A 55 -4.79 -3.97 0.43
C PHE A 55 -5.23 -3.07 -0.74
N PRO A 56 -6.27 -3.43 -1.50
CA PRO A 56 -6.71 -2.66 -2.66
C PRO A 56 -7.06 -1.21 -2.33
N GLU A 57 -7.56 -0.96 -1.12
CA GLU A 57 -8.03 0.34 -0.64
C GLU A 57 -6.93 1.40 -0.65
N ILE A 58 -5.70 1.03 -0.26
CA ILE A 58 -4.56 1.97 -0.20
C ILE A 58 -4.23 2.47 -1.62
N ALA A 59 -4.03 1.54 -2.55
CA ALA A 59 -3.72 1.89 -3.94
C ALA A 59 -4.88 2.65 -4.61
N ARG A 60 -6.13 2.25 -4.32
CA ARG A 60 -7.34 2.92 -4.82
C ARG A 60 -7.45 4.35 -4.32
N ALA A 61 -7.26 4.59 -3.02
CA ALA A 61 -7.34 5.92 -2.43
C ALA A 61 -6.30 6.87 -3.04
N LEU A 62 -5.04 6.43 -3.14
CA LEU A 62 -3.96 7.21 -3.77
C LEU A 62 -4.25 7.51 -5.25
N ALA A 63 -4.75 6.54 -6.00
CA ALA A 63 -5.05 6.71 -7.41
C ALA A 63 -6.27 7.61 -7.67
N LEU A 64 -7.29 7.57 -6.80
CA LEU A 64 -8.40 8.53 -6.81
C LEU A 64 -7.95 9.94 -6.39
N GLY A 65 -6.97 10.03 -5.48
CA GLY A 65 -6.21 11.25 -5.21
C GLY A 65 -5.38 11.71 -6.42
N GLY A 66 -5.28 10.88 -7.45
CA GLY A 66 -4.71 11.21 -8.76
C GLY A 66 -3.24 10.81 -8.93
N ALA A 67 -2.74 9.91 -8.10
CA ALA A 67 -1.44 9.29 -8.32
C ALA A 67 -1.33 8.68 -9.72
N GLU A 68 -0.17 8.83 -10.34
CA GLU A 68 0.22 8.29 -11.64
C GLU A 68 1.28 7.19 -11.48
N VAL A 69 2.13 7.33 -10.47
CA VAL A 69 3.16 6.37 -10.09
C VAL A 69 3.06 6.06 -8.60
N LEU A 70 2.97 4.76 -8.27
CA LEU A 70 3.10 4.27 -6.90
C LEU A 70 4.54 3.83 -6.64
N CYS A 71 5.22 4.53 -5.73
CA CYS A 71 6.53 4.17 -5.21
C CYS A 71 6.35 3.21 -4.03
N HIS A 72 6.60 1.93 -4.27
CA HIS A 72 6.37 0.87 -3.31
C HIS A 72 7.69 0.37 -2.72
N SER A 73 7.95 0.67 -1.45
CA SER A 73 9.13 0.18 -0.74
C SER A 73 8.77 -1.07 0.08
N SER A 74 9.47 -2.17 -0.13
CA SER A 74 9.15 -3.49 0.44
C SER A 74 10.36 -4.14 1.10
N SER A 75 10.06 -5.10 1.97
CA SER A 75 10.99 -6.12 2.43
C SER A 75 10.17 -7.41 2.51
N GLU A 76 10.34 -8.27 1.51
CA GLU A 76 9.53 -9.46 1.31
C GLU A 76 10.35 -10.61 0.77
N VAL A 77 9.87 -11.83 1.02
CA VAL A 77 10.50 -13.05 0.55
C VAL A 77 10.52 -13.08 -0.98
N ALA A 78 11.72 -13.23 -1.53
CA ALA A 78 11.95 -13.49 -2.93
C ALA A 78 11.54 -14.94 -3.25
N SER A 79 10.79 -15.11 -4.34
CA SER A 79 10.40 -16.43 -4.80
C SER A 79 10.39 -16.46 -6.32
N PRO A 80 10.84 -17.56 -6.97
CA PRO A 80 10.61 -17.76 -8.39
C PRO A 80 9.12 -17.98 -8.71
N ALA A 81 8.32 -18.37 -7.72
CA ALA A 81 6.87 -18.44 -7.85
C ALA A 81 6.22 -17.08 -7.55
N LEU A 82 5.05 -16.84 -8.13
CA LEU A 82 4.31 -15.61 -7.91
C LEU A 82 3.86 -15.51 -6.44
N THR A 83 4.42 -14.55 -5.70
CA THR A 83 4.02 -14.27 -4.32
C THR A 83 2.72 -13.45 -4.28
N PRO A 84 1.97 -13.45 -3.16
CA PRO A 84 0.79 -12.60 -3.00
C PRO A 84 1.06 -11.12 -3.27
N LYS A 85 2.20 -10.60 -2.82
CA LYS A 85 2.63 -9.22 -3.08
C LYS A 85 2.99 -8.99 -4.54
N ASN A 86 3.68 -9.92 -5.22
CA ASN A 86 3.95 -9.80 -6.66
C ASN A 86 2.66 -9.83 -7.49
N LEU A 87 1.69 -10.66 -7.10
CA LEU A 87 0.35 -10.63 -7.69
C LEU A 87 -0.36 -9.29 -7.43
N ALA A 88 -0.30 -8.81 -6.18
CA ALA A 88 -0.93 -7.56 -5.78
C ALA A 88 -0.36 -6.35 -6.53
N LYS A 89 0.97 -6.23 -6.66
CA LYS A 89 1.63 -5.16 -7.44
C LYS A 89 1.02 -5.03 -8.84
N ARG A 90 0.84 -6.16 -9.53
CA ARG A 90 0.26 -6.22 -10.87
C ARG A 90 -1.22 -5.85 -10.87
N ALA A 91 -1.98 -6.37 -9.91
CA ALA A 91 -3.40 -6.05 -9.75
C ALA A 91 -3.62 -4.56 -9.45
N ARG A 92 -2.85 -3.98 -8.51
CA ARG A 92 -2.93 -2.56 -8.13
C ARG A 92 -2.56 -1.64 -9.28
N ALA A 93 -1.56 -1.99 -10.08
CA ALA A 93 -1.21 -1.23 -11.28
C ALA A 93 -2.35 -1.21 -12.30
N TYR A 94 -2.93 -2.39 -12.60
CA TYR A 94 -4.01 -2.54 -13.58
C TYR A 94 -5.33 -1.89 -13.13
N GLU A 95 -5.81 -2.17 -11.92
CA GLU A 95 -7.14 -1.74 -11.48
C GLU A 95 -7.23 -0.23 -11.18
N ASN A 96 -6.08 0.42 -11.03
CA ASN A 96 -5.95 1.84 -10.72
C ASN A 96 -5.30 2.66 -11.86
N HIS A 97 -4.96 2.02 -12.98
CA HIS A 97 -4.24 2.66 -14.10
C HIS A 97 -3.06 3.50 -13.60
N VAL A 98 -2.14 2.88 -12.86
CA VAL A 98 -0.92 3.53 -12.36
C VAL A 98 0.30 2.73 -12.76
N TYR A 99 1.42 3.41 -12.96
CA TYR A 99 2.71 2.73 -12.89
C TYR A 99 2.99 2.35 -11.44
N LEU A 100 3.69 1.23 -11.25
CA LEU A 100 4.15 0.81 -9.93
C LEU A 100 5.65 0.53 -10.00
N VAL A 101 6.42 1.25 -9.18
CA VAL A 101 7.85 1.06 -9.01
C VAL A 101 8.07 0.44 -7.65
N SER A 102 8.38 -0.84 -7.61
CA SER A 102 8.61 -1.60 -6.39
C SER A 102 10.10 -1.78 -6.14
N ALA A 103 10.58 -1.33 -4.98
CA ALA A 103 11.93 -1.60 -4.49
C ALA A 103 11.84 -2.56 -3.30
N ASN A 104 12.42 -3.75 -3.44
CA ASN A 104 12.60 -4.71 -2.35
C ASN A 104 14.03 -4.59 -1.77
N THR A 105 14.22 -5.10 -0.55
CA THR A 105 15.55 -5.19 0.06
C THR A 105 16.48 -6.07 -0.77
N ALA A 106 17.77 -5.76 -0.78
CA ALA A 106 18.80 -6.66 -1.31
C ALA A 106 19.14 -7.76 -0.28
N GLY A 107 20.21 -8.53 -0.50
CA GLY A 107 20.61 -9.57 0.45
C GLY A 107 20.80 -9.05 1.88
N ILE A 108 20.21 -9.73 2.87
CA ILE A 108 20.34 -9.37 4.30
C ILE A 108 21.21 -10.40 5.02
N VAL A 109 22.38 -9.97 5.51
CA VAL A 109 23.29 -10.82 6.29
C VAL A 109 23.18 -10.54 7.80
N GLY A 110 23.64 -11.48 8.62
CA GLY A 110 23.68 -11.30 10.08
C GLY A 110 22.34 -11.53 10.81
N ILE A 111 21.41 -12.23 10.16
CA ILE A 111 20.13 -12.67 10.73
C ILE A 111 19.95 -14.18 10.52
N ASP A 112 18.95 -14.79 11.17
CA ASP A 112 18.68 -16.23 11.10
C ASP A 112 18.07 -16.69 9.76
N LEU A 113 17.95 -15.81 8.77
CA LEU A 113 17.45 -16.12 7.44
C LEU A 113 18.60 -16.19 6.43
N PRO A 114 18.52 -17.06 5.39
CA PRO A 114 19.45 -17.01 4.27
C PRO A 114 19.48 -15.62 3.63
N ALA A 115 20.66 -15.13 3.23
CA ALA A 115 20.81 -13.75 2.76
C ALA A 115 19.96 -13.46 1.51
N GLU A 116 19.78 -14.47 0.68
CA GLU A 116 19.10 -14.49 -0.62
C GLU A 116 17.60 -14.68 -0.45
N SER A 117 17.10 -14.77 0.78
CA SER A 117 15.67 -14.97 1.05
C SER A 117 14.81 -13.80 0.60
N VAL A 118 15.38 -12.61 0.41
CA VAL A 118 14.67 -11.38 0.04
C VAL A 118 15.31 -10.64 -1.15
N ASP A 119 16.39 -11.15 -1.74
CA ASP A 119 17.31 -10.40 -2.61
C ASP A 119 16.80 -10.08 -4.04
N ARG A 120 15.50 -10.22 -4.31
CA ARG A 120 14.89 -10.09 -5.67
C ARG A 120 13.52 -9.40 -5.60
N SER A 121 12.80 -9.38 -6.73
CA SER A 121 11.40 -8.92 -6.84
C SER A 121 11.17 -7.42 -6.69
N SER A 122 12.24 -6.62 -6.70
CA SER A 122 12.19 -5.23 -7.17
C SER A 122 11.78 -5.22 -8.63
N GLN A 123 10.76 -4.47 -8.99
CA GLN A 123 10.18 -4.51 -10.33
C GLN A 123 9.45 -3.23 -10.70
N ILE A 124 9.36 -2.96 -11.99
CA ILE A 124 8.54 -1.87 -12.53
C ILE A 124 7.37 -2.50 -13.29
N VAL A 125 6.15 -2.10 -12.96
CA VAL A 125 4.92 -2.59 -13.56
C VAL A 125 4.21 -1.44 -14.27
N ASN A 126 3.76 -1.67 -15.51
CA ASN A 126 2.99 -0.69 -16.25
C ASN A 126 1.52 -0.63 -15.79
N TYR A 127 0.80 0.39 -16.24
CA TYR A 127 -0.63 0.60 -15.95
C TYR A 127 -1.58 -0.45 -16.54
N GLU A 128 -1.07 -1.43 -17.30
CA GLU A 128 -1.83 -2.60 -17.76
C GLU A 128 -1.53 -3.87 -16.93
N GLY A 129 -0.74 -3.75 -15.84
CA GLY A 129 -0.36 -4.86 -14.97
C GLY A 129 0.76 -5.76 -15.52
N ARG A 130 1.47 -5.32 -16.56
CA ARG A 130 2.64 -6.02 -17.14
C ARG A 130 3.90 -5.60 -16.42
N VAL A 131 4.72 -6.58 -16.04
CA VAL A 131 6.06 -6.34 -15.51
C VAL A 131 6.95 -5.92 -16.68
N LEU A 132 7.51 -4.71 -16.61
CA LEU A 132 8.43 -4.17 -17.62
C LEU A 132 9.86 -4.64 -17.38
N VAL A 133 10.27 -4.66 -16.12
CA VAL A 133 11.59 -5.12 -15.69
C VAL A 133 11.52 -5.61 -14.24
N GLU A 134 12.33 -6.61 -13.91
CA GLU A 134 12.55 -7.12 -12.56
C GLU A 134 14.06 -7.19 -12.29
N ALA A 135 14.48 -6.81 -11.09
CA ALA A 135 15.88 -6.91 -10.68
C ALA A 135 16.26 -8.38 -10.44
N ALA A 136 17.46 -8.75 -10.89
CA ALA A 136 18.08 -10.01 -10.53
C ALA A 136 18.49 -10.03 -9.04
N GLY A 137 18.91 -11.20 -8.55
CA GLY A 137 19.41 -11.37 -7.18
C GLY A 137 20.88 -11.02 -6.99
N GLY A 138 21.31 -10.95 -5.74
CA GLY A 138 22.70 -10.66 -5.34
C GLY A 138 22.81 -9.71 -4.13
N GLU A 139 24.04 -9.35 -3.78
CA GLU A 139 24.34 -8.41 -2.69
C GLU A 139 23.65 -7.05 -2.88
N SER A 140 23.63 -6.56 -4.12
CA SER A 140 22.87 -5.39 -4.55
C SER A 140 22.66 -5.44 -6.06
N MET A 141 21.42 -5.25 -6.50
CA MET A 141 21.07 -5.20 -7.91
C MET A 141 20.01 -4.14 -8.16
N ALA A 142 20.06 -3.52 -9.34
CA ALA A 142 19.07 -2.56 -9.80
C ALA A 142 18.49 -2.99 -11.14
N ALA A 143 17.20 -2.73 -11.32
CA ALA A 143 16.51 -2.78 -12.59
C ALA A 143 16.01 -1.38 -12.94
N HIS A 144 16.06 -1.03 -14.22
CA HIS A 144 15.57 0.25 -14.71
C HIS A 144 14.90 0.06 -16.08
N THR A 145 13.95 0.94 -16.36
CA THR A 145 13.28 1.05 -17.65
C THR A 145 12.62 2.43 -17.73
N ASP A 146 12.28 2.86 -18.93
CA ASP A 146 11.55 4.10 -19.13
C ASP A 146 10.04 3.90 -18.93
N ILE A 147 9.38 4.85 -18.29
CA ILE A 147 7.93 4.91 -18.18
C ILE A 147 7.42 6.20 -18.81
N ASN A 148 6.27 6.14 -19.48
CA ASN A 148 5.68 7.29 -20.16
C ASN A 148 4.37 7.71 -19.47
N VAL A 149 4.46 8.72 -18.61
CA VAL A 149 3.32 9.23 -17.85
C VAL A 149 2.27 9.88 -18.77
N ASP A 150 2.68 10.49 -19.88
CA ASP A 150 1.73 11.07 -20.83
C ASP A 150 0.92 9.99 -21.58
N ALA A 151 1.54 8.84 -21.89
CA ALA A 151 0.81 7.69 -22.42
C ALA A 151 -0.23 7.19 -21.42
N LEU A 152 0.08 7.18 -20.12
CA LEU A 152 -0.88 6.86 -19.07
C LEU A 152 -2.05 7.87 -19.04
N ARG A 153 -1.77 9.18 -19.12
CA ARG A 153 -2.81 10.23 -19.15
C ARG A 153 -3.73 10.09 -20.37
N ALA A 154 -3.15 9.82 -21.55
CA ALA A 154 -3.90 9.54 -22.76
C ALA A 154 -4.78 8.28 -22.59
N TYR A 155 -4.24 7.23 -21.98
CA TYR A 155 -4.98 6.00 -21.68
C TYR A 155 -6.17 6.25 -20.74
N ARG A 156 -5.97 6.99 -19.64
CA ARG A 156 -7.01 7.37 -18.68
C ARG A 156 -8.13 8.23 -19.30
N SER A 157 -7.82 8.97 -20.36
CA SER A 157 -8.77 9.83 -21.07
C SER A 157 -9.53 9.11 -22.19
N ARG A 158 -9.12 7.90 -22.57
CA ARG A 158 -9.73 7.14 -23.66
C ARG A 158 -11.06 6.50 -23.19
N PRO A 159 -12.19 6.77 -23.88
CA PRO A 159 -13.42 6.02 -23.65
C PRO A 159 -13.25 4.56 -24.07
N GLY A 160 -13.76 3.63 -23.25
CA GLY A 160 -13.74 2.21 -23.60
C GLY A 160 -13.89 1.28 -22.40
N MET A 161 -14.02 -0.01 -22.69
CA MET A 161 -14.20 -1.06 -21.69
C MET A 161 -13.09 -1.03 -20.63
N PHE A 162 -11.85 -0.74 -21.02
CA PHE A 162 -10.70 -0.75 -20.12
C PHE A 162 -10.54 0.52 -19.29
N ASN A 163 -11.38 1.55 -19.47
CA ASN A 163 -11.37 2.73 -18.61
C ASN A 163 -12.08 2.42 -17.28
N VAL A 164 -11.38 1.75 -16.37
CA VAL A 164 -11.91 1.29 -15.09
C VAL A 164 -12.39 2.44 -14.21
N PHE A 165 -11.77 3.63 -14.28
CA PHE A 165 -12.21 4.79 -13.50
C PHE A 165 -13.59 5.27 -13.91
N SER A 166 -13.86 5.42 -15.21
CA SER A 166 -15.19 5.82 -15.70
C SER A 166 -16.30 4.81 -15.34
N ARG A 167 -15.92 3.55 -15.10
CA ARG A 167 -16.82 2.45 -14.79
C ARG A 167 -16.96 2.18 -13.29
N GLN A 168 -16.12 2.78 -12.46
CA GLN A 168 -16.15 2.60 -11.02
C GLN A 168 -17.37 3.31 -10.41
N ARG A 169 -18.21 2.57 -9.69
CA ARG A 169 -19.42 3.09 -9.03
C ARG A 169 -19.14 3.40 -7.56
N LEU A 170 -18.27 4.39 -7.32
CA LEU A 170 -17.71 4.70 -5.99
C LEU A 170 -18.78 4.83 -4.88
N ALA A 171 -19.92 5.41 -5.20
CA ALA A 171 -21.02 5.60 -4.24
C ALA A 171 -21.55 4.27 -3.64
N LEU A 172 -21.42 3.14 -4.33
CA LEU A 172 -21.88 1.84 -3.81
C LEU A 172 -21.01 1.30 -2.67
N PHE A 173 -19.75 1.69 -2.60
CA PHE A 173 -18.78 1.08 -1.69
C PHE A 173 -18.66 1.83 -0.36
N GLY A 174 -18.95 3.14 -0.35
CA GLY A 174 -18.81 3.98 0.84
C GLY A 174 -19.58 3.42 2.04
N ASP A 175 -20.86 3.08 1.83
CA ASP A 175 -21.72 2.52 2.88
C ASP A 175 -21.26 1.14 3.36
N VAL A 176 -20.66 0.33 2.48
CA VAL A 176 -20.14 -1.00 2.84
C VAL A 176 -19.01 -0.87 3.85
N TYR A 177 -18.05 0.03 3.59
CA TYR A 177 -16.93 0.28 4.50
C TYR A 177 -17.40 1.00 5.78
N ALA A 178 -18.26 2.00 5.67
CA ALA A 178 -18.75 2.77 6.82
C ALA A 178 -19.56 1.91 7.81
N ASN A 179 -20.33 0.93 7.34
CA ASN A 179 -21.16 0.06 8.19
C ASN A 179 -20.48 -1.26 8.58
N THR A 180 -19.19 -1.44 8.25
CA THR A 180 -18.42 -2.64 8.57
C THR A 180 -17.24 -2.31 9.49
N GLU A 181 -17.56 -1.99 10.74
CA GLU A 181 -16.55 -1.81 11.78
C GLU A 181 -16.21 -3.16 12.44
N VAL A 182 -15.00 -3.66 12.19
CA VAL A 182 -14.46 -4.88 12.81
C VAL A 182 -13.18 -4.63 13.61
N CYS A 183 -12.47 -3.56 13.30
CA CYS A 183 -11.32 -3.06 14.07
C CYS A 183 -11.53 -1.55 14.22
N PRO A 184 -11.86 -1.02 15.41
CA PRO A 184 -12.07 0.40 15.59
C PRO A 184 -10.73 1.17 15.55
N PRO A 185 -10.74 2.46 15.16
CA PRO A 185 -9.56 3.32 15.22
C PRO A 185 -9.20 3.62 16.68
N ASN A 186 -8.08 4.32 16.89
CA ASN A 186 -7.70 4.89 18.19
C ASN A 186 -7.40 3.86 19.29
N GLY A 187 -7.03 2.62 18.91
CA GLY A 187 -6.70 1.53 19.86
C GLY A 187 -5.53 1.81 20.81
N LEU A 188 -4.77 2.89 20.60
CA LEU A 188 -3.67 3.34 21.45
C LEU A 188 -3.91 4.73 22.06
N LEU A 189 -5.17 5.20 22.13
CA LEU A 189 -5.54 6.39 22.88
C LEU A 189 -6.27 6.02 24.18
N ASP A 190 -6.00 6.74 25.27
CA ASP A 190 -6.80 6.65 26.49
C ASP A 190 -8.07 7.51 26.42
N GLY A 191 -8.92 7.44 27.45
CA GLY A 191 -10.16 8.23 27.52
C GLY A 191 -9.96 9.75 27.58
N GLN A 192 -8.72 10.23 27.65
CA GLN A 192 -8.35 11.64 27.58
C GLN A 192 -7.62 11.99 26.27
N GLY A 193 -7.55 11.07 25.31
CA GLY A 193 -6.88 11.27 24.01
C GLY A 193 -5.35 11.22 24.07
N ARG A 194 -4.75 10.69 25.14
CA ARG A 194 -3.29 10.55 25.27
C ARG A 194 -2.83 9.22 24.70
N VAL A 195 -1.68 9.21 24.03
CA VAL A 195 -1.10 8.01 23.45
C VAL A 195 -0.60 7.05 24.55
N VAL A 196 -1.08 5.81 24.51
CA VAL A 196 -0.67 4.73 25.41
C VAL A 196 0.24 3.76 24.65
N PRO A 197 1.47 3.51 25.13
CA PRO A 197 2.34 2.51 24.51
C PRO A 197 1.70 1.12 24.50
N PRO A 198 1.76 0.37 23.39
CA PRO A 198 1.19 -0.97 23.32
C PRO A 198 1.91 -1.92 24.28
N LEU A 199 1.15 -2.68 25.07
CA LEU A 199 1.68 -3.80 25.85
C LEU A 199 2.09 -4.96 24.92
N ARG A 200 2.96 -5.84 25.42
CA ARG A 200 3.32 -7.08 24.70
C ARG A 200 2.06 -7.87 24.38
N GLY A 201 1.84 -8.16 23.10
CA GLY A 201 0.69 -8.92 22.62
C GLY A 201 -0.56 -8.09 22.29
N HIS A 202 -0.52 -6.75 22.43
CA HIS A 202 -1.63 -5.86 22.08
C HIS A 202 -2.19 -6.15 20.68
N PHE A 203 -1.34 -6.11 19.63
CA PHE A 203 -1.77 -6.33 18.25
C PHE A 203 -2.29 -7.75 17.98
N LEU A 204 -1.77 -8.76 18.70
CA LEU A 204 -2.30 -10.13 18.60
C LEU A 204 -3.68 -10.24 19.26
N SER A 205 -3.91 -9.54 20.36
CA SER A 205 -5.23 -9.46 20.99
C SER A 205 -6.24 -8.76 20.08
N GLN A 206 -5.85 -7.61 19.51
CA GLN A 206 -6.69 -6.87 18.56
C GLN A 206 -7.05 -7.72 17.33
N GLN A 207 -6.08 -8.47 16.79
CA GLN A 207 -6.33 -9.38 15.67
C GLN A 207 -7.33 -10.48 16.04
N ARG A 208 -7.22 -11.09 17.22
CA ARG A 208 -8.17 -12.11 17.69
C ARG A 208 -9.58 -11.54 17.86
N GLU A 209 -9.69 -10.34 18.41
CA GLU A 209 -10.99 -9.65 18.55
C GLU A 209 -11.60 -9.35 17.18
N THR A 210 -10.80 -8.84 16.24
CA THR A 210 -11.24 -8.56 14.87
C THR A 210 -11.70 -9.84 14.16
N ILE A 211 -10.96 -10.95 14.31
CA ILE A 211 -11.35 -12.27 13.79
C ILE A 211 -12.67 -12.71 14.43
N GLY A 212 -12.84 -12.56 15.75
CA GLY A 212 -14.09 -12.88 16.45
C GLY A 212 -15.28 -12.13 15.87
N LYS A 213 -15.17 -10.80 15.69
CA LYS A 213 -16.20 -9.96 15.05
C LYS A 213 -16.50 -10.39 13.61
N LEU A 214 -15.48 -10.81 12.85
CA LEU A 214 -15.67 -11.32 11.49
C LEU A 214 -16.38 -12.68 11.47
N VAL A 215 -16.14 -13.55 12.45
CA VAL A 215 -16.87 -14.82 12.62
C VAL A 215 -18.33 -14.56 13.02
N GLU A 216 -18.58 -13.65 13.96
CA GLU A 216 -19.94 -13.25 14.36
C GLU A 216 -20.75 -12.69 13.19
N ARG A 217 -20.09 -11.98 12.26
CA ARG A 217 -20.69 -11.48 11.01
C ARG A 217 -20.80 -12.54 9.90
N GLY A 218 -20.27 -13.74 10.09
CA GLY A 218 -20.28 -14.82 9.10
C GLY A 218 -19.34 -14.61 7.90
N VAL A 219 -18.36 -13.70 8.02
CA VAL A 219 -17.32 -13.50 6.99
C VAL A 219 -16.25 -14.59 7.08
N LEU A 220 -15.92 -15.01 8.30
CA LEU A 220 -15.03 -16.13 8.61
C LEU A 220 -15.83 -17.26 9.28
N VAL A 221 -15.30 -18.48 9.20
CA VAL A 221 -15.87 -19.70 9.80
C VAL A 221 -14.91 -20.28 10.82
#